data_AF-A0A0N9MIW6-F1
#
_entry.id   AF-A0A0N9MIW6-F1
#
_cell.length_a   1.000
_cell.length_b   1.000
_cell.length_c   1.000
_cell.angle_alpha   90.00
_cell.angle_beta   90.00
_cell.angle_gamma   90.00
#
_symmetry.space_group_name_H-M   'P 1'
#
loop_
_entity.id
_entity.type
_entity.pdbx_description
1 polymer ?
#
loop_
_entity_poly.entity_id
_entity_poly.type
_entity_poly.pdbx_seq_one_letter_code
_entity_poly.pdbx_strand_id
1 'polypeptide(L)'
;MSDARPSEKTIRELAGRVATTEHAALDDETVDRVAELVEAIQDDIDGPESAAAIQDLQAFWDAYVLAGLADVVSDAYDYERATTLRERIERGNTADLYGLDIYQALLGVADAVETDAEADDAVPERAVEWADRLSDLTTDFVSHLKDHI
;
A
#
# COMPACT_ATOMS: atom_id res chain seq x y z
N MET A 1 1.78 24.83 3.52
CA MET A 1 3.21 24.66 3.26
C MET A 1 3.29 23.34 2.52
N SER A 2 4.00 23.26 1.39
CA SER A 2 4.14 21.98 0.67
C SER A 2 5.03 21.11 1.56
N ASP A 3 4.43 20.23 2.35
CA ASP A 3 5.22 19.17 2.98
C ASP A 3 5.75 18.29 1.85
N ALA A 4 7.06 18.13 1.82
CA ALA A 4 7.70 17.33 0.78
C ALA A 4 7.18 15.90 0.88
N ARG A 5 6.80 15.31 -0.27
CA ARG A 5 6.43 13.89 -0.41
C ARG A 5 7.37 13.03 0.44
N PRO A 6 6.86 12.19 1.35
CA PRO A 6 7.72 11.38 2.22
C PRO A 6 8.58 10.45 1.38
N SER A 7 9.78 10.13 1.86
CA SER A 7 10.65 9.19 1.15
C SER A 7 10.04 7.78 1.14
N GLU A 8 10.32 6.99 0.11
CA GLU A 8 9.89 5.57 0.05
C GLU A 8 10.28 4.80 1.33
N LYS A 9 11.46 5.08 1.89
CA LYS A 9 11.90 4.50 3.16
C LYS A 9 10.93 4.82 4.30
N THR A 10 10.51 6.09 4.41
CA THR A 10 9.56 6.55 5.42
C THR A 10 8.20 5.88 5.25
N ILE A 11 7.72 5.77 4.00
CA ILE A 11 6.46 5.10 3.67
C ILE A 11 6.50 3.63 4.12
N ARG A 12 7.58 2.92 3.80
CA ARG A 12 7.76 1.51 4.17
C ARG A 12 7.87 1.31 5.68
N GLU A 13 8.58 2.20 6.38
CA GLU A 13 8.69 2.17 7.85
C GLU A 13 7.31 2.39 8.50
N LEU A 14 6.52 3.32 7.99
CA LEU A 14 5.18 3.61 8.46
C LEU A 14 4.25 2.39 8.26
N ALA A 15 4.22 1.84 7.05
CA ALA A 15 3.42 0.67 6.73
C ALA A 15 3.77 -0.55 7.59
N GLY A 16 5.06 -0.81 7.78
CA GLY A 16 5.53 -1.92 8.61
C GLY A 16 5.11 -1.78 10.08
N ARG A 17 5.11 -0.55 10.61
CA ARG A 17 4.61 -0.27 11.95
C ARG A 17 3.11 -0.54 12.08
N VAL A 18 2.32 -0.08 11.10
CA VAL A 18 0.87 -0.32 11.08
C VAL A 18 0.56 -1.82 11.02
N ALA A 19 1.29 -2.58 10.21
CA ALA A 19 1.07 -4.02 10.05
C ALA A 19 1.42 -4.88 11.29
N THR A 20 2.35 -4.42 12.13
CA THR A 20 2.92 -5.22 13.24
C THR A 20 2.49 -4.74 14.62
N THR A 21 1.68 -3.67 14.68
CA THR A 21 1.13 -3.13 15.92
C THR A 21 -0.37 -3.40 15.92
N GLU A 22 -0.90 -3.95 17.02
CA GLU A 22 -2.36 -4.04 17.19
C GLU A 22 -2.99 -2.66 16.97
N HIS A 23 -4.07 -2.56 16.19
CA HIS A 23 -4.63 -1.26 15.79
C HIS A 23 -4.95 -0.35 16.98
N ALA A 24 -5.48 -0.91 18.07
CA ALA A 24 -5.80 -0.18 19.31
C ALA A 24 -4.56 0.27 20.13
N ALA A 25 -3.36 -0.16 19.73
CA ALA A 25 -2.08 0.21 20.34
C ALA A 25 -1.26 1.17 19.44
N LEU A 26 -1.77 1.53 18.26
CA LEU A 26 -1.17 2.57 17.43
C LEU A 26 -1.33 3.94 18.12
N ASP A 27 -0.33 4.81 17.94
CA ASP A 27 -0.43 6.20 18.39
C ASP A 27 -1.05 7.10 17.32
N ASP A 28 -1.72 8.17 17.76
CA ASP A 28 -2.36 9.17 16.89
C ASP A 28 -1.41 9.72 15.83
N GLU A 29 -0.13 9.97 16.19
CA GLU A 29 0.89 10.47 15.25
C GLU A 29 1.11 9.50 14.07
N THR A 30 1.12 8.20 14.33
CA THR A 30 1.27 7.18 13.29
C THR A 30 0.06 7.16 12.38
N VAL A 31 -1.15 7.19 12.93
CA VAL A 31 -2.38 7.15 12.14
C VAL A 31 -2.56 8.44 11.33
N ASP A 32 -2.23 9.60 11.90
CA ASP A 32 -2.26 10.89 11.20
C ASP A 32 -1.25 10.93 10.06
N ARG A 33 -0.04 10.39 10.25
CA ARG A 33 0.94 10.27 9.16
C ARG A 33 0.48 9.38 8.00
N VAL A 34 -0.26 8.32 8.29
CA VAL A 34 -0.85 7.49 7.21
C VAL A 34 -1.95 8.28 6.50
N ALA A 35 -2.78 9.03 7.24
CA ALA A 35 -3.79 9.90 6.66
C ALA A 35 -3.16 10.95 5.72
N GLU A 36 -2.13 11.65 6.19
CA GLU A 36 -1.38 12.64 5.39
C GLU A 36 -0.76 12.03 4.13
N LEU A 37 -0.21 10.81 4.22
CA LEU A 37 0.31 10.08 3.06
C LEU A 37 -0.79 9.77 2.05
N VAL A 38 -1.94 9.28 2.49
CA VAL A 38 -3.06 8.92 1.61
C VAL A 38 -3.64 10.15 0.94
N GLU A 39 -3.84 11.25 1.67
CA GLU A 39 -4.27 12.53 1.11
C GLU A 39 -3.31 13.03 0.02
N ALA A 40 -1.99 12.97 0.28
CA ALA A 40 -0.98 13.35 -0.70
C ALA A 40 -0.98 12.45 -1.95
N ILE A 41 -1.24 11.14 -1.79
CA ILE A 41 -1.40 10.21 -2.92
C ILE A 41 -2.63 10.59 -3.75
N GLN A 42 -3.78 10.86 -3.11
CA GLN A 42 -5.02 11.23 -3.81
C GLN A 42 -4.88 12.53 -4.60
N ASP A 43 -4.19 13.53 -4.05
CA ASP A 43 -3.96 14.80 -4.76
C ASP A 43 -3.13 14.64 -6.04
N ASP A 44 -2.26 13.62 -6.09
CA ASP A 44 -1.32 13.38 -7.18
C ASP A 44 -1.79 12.33 -8.22
N ILE A 45 -2.74 11.46 -7.85
CA ILE A 45 -3.02 10.22 -8.60
C ILE A 45 -3.57 10.44 -10.01
N ASP A 46 -4.35 11.51 -10.20
CA ASP A 46 -4.91 11.93 -11.50
C ASP A 46 -4.02 12.97 -12.22
N GLY A 47 -2.87 13.28 -11.64
CA GLY A 47 -1.99 14.36 -12.04
C GLY A 47 -0.73 13.90 -12.80
N PRO A 48 0.18 14.85 -13.08
CA PRO A 48 1.49 14.55 -13.66
C PRO A 48 2.39 13.70 -12.74
N GLU A 49 2.06 13.62 -11.46
CA GLU A 49 2.77 12.83 -10.43
C GLU A 49 2.15 11.43 -10.22
N SER A 50 1.19 11.02 -11.06
CA SER A 50 0.47 9.74 -10.93
C SER A 50 1.39 8.54 -10.80
N ALA A 51 2.49 8.51 -11.54
CA ALA A 51 3.49 7.43 -11.47
C ALA A 51 4.09 7.32 -10.06
N ALA A 52 4.46 8.45 -9.47
CA ALA A 52 5.04 8.51 -8.13
C ALA A 52 3.98 8.18 -7.05
N ALA A 53 2.75 8.65 -7.23
CA ALA A 53 1.63 8.32 -6.34
C ALA A 53 1.32 6.82 -6.30
N ILE A 54 1.29 6.17 -7.46
CA ILE A 54 1.11 4.72 -7.57
C ILE A 54 2.27 3.97 -6.91
N GLN A 55 3.51 4.43 -7.12
CA GLN A 55 4.69 3.83 -6.50
C GLN A 55 4.64 3.93 -4.97
N ASP A 56 4.23 5.08 -4.42
CA ASP A 56 4.07 5.27 -2.98
C ASP A 56 3.00 4.34 -2.40
N LEU A 57 1.85 4.23 -3.06
CA LEU A 57 0.76 3.35 -2.65
C LEU A 57 1.18 1.88 -2.69
N GLN A 58 1.89 1.47 -3.73
CA GLN A 58 2.49 0.14 -3.83
C GLN A 58 3.55 -0.08 -2.74
N ALA A 59 4.43 0.89 -2.47
CA ALA A 59 5.46 0.78 -1.45
C ALA A 59 4.86 0.63 -0.04
N PHE A 60 3.77 1.35 0.26
CA PHE A 60 3.03 1.21 1.50
C PHE A 60 2.49 -0.22 1.66
N TRP A 61 1.65 -0.68 0.72
CA TRP A 61 1.01 -2.00 0.86
C TRP A 61 1.99 -3.16 0.74
N ASP A 62 3.05 -3.04 -0.07
CA ASP A 62 4.13 -4.04 -0.15
C ASP A 62 4.85 -4.20 1.21
N ALA A 63 5.19 -3.09 1.86
CA ALA A 63 5.81 -3.12 3.19
C ALA A 63 4.84 -3.59 4.28
N TYR A 64 3.57 -3.20 4.22
CA TYR A 64 2.53 -3.69 5.12
C TYR A 64 2.42 -5.22 5.05
N VAL A 65 2.34 -5.78 3.83
CA VAL A 65 2.32 -7.23 3.59
C VAL A 65 3.58 -7.91 4.12
N LEU A 66 4.76 -7.38 3.77
CA LEU A 66 6.03 -7.97 4.19
C LEU A 66 6.14 -8.05 5.71
N ALA A 67 5.81 -6.96 6.40
CA ALA A 67 5.88 -6.90 7.86
C ALA A 67 4.82 -7.79 8.52
N GLY A 68 3.57 -7.77 8.03
CA GLY A 68 2.51 -8.63 8.55
C GLY A 68 2.81 -10.12 8.32
N LEU A 69 3.34 -10.49 7.15
CA LEU A 69 3.79 -11.86 6.88
C LEU A 69 4.93 -12.29 7.79
N ALA A 70 5.90 -11.40 8.08
CA ALA A 70 6.99 -11.70 8.99
C ALA A 70 6.52 -11.93 10.44
N ASP A 71 5.42 -11.29 10.85
CA ASP A 71 4.82 -11.46 12.18
C ASP A 71 4.02 -12.78 12.30
N VAL A 72 3.27 -13.15 11.27
CA VAL A 72 2.39 -14.34 11.30
C VAL A 72 3.06 -15.64 10.82
N VAL A 73 4.09 -15.57 9.98
CA VAL A 73 4.77 -16.76 9.43
C VAL A 73 5.97 -17.15 10.31
N SER A 74 5.79 -18.22 11.09
CA SER A 74 6.83 -18.78 11.97
C SER A 74 8.03 -19.39 11.22
N ASP A 75 7.95 -19.62 9.92
CA ASP A 75 8.98 -20.30 9.13
C ASP A 75 9.59 -19.36 8.09
N ALA A 76 10.81 -18.89 8.37
CA ALA A 76 11.56 -17.99 7.49
C ALA A 76 11.76 -18.56 6.07
N TYR A 77 11.69 -19.89 5.91
CA TYR A 77 11.87 -20.56 4.62
C TYR A 77 10.75 -20.29 3.61
N ASP A 78 9.54 -19.97 4.09
CA ASP A 78 8.41 -19.63 3.22
C ASP A 78 8.38 -18.12 2.89
N TYR A 79 8.83 -17.27 3.84
CA TYR A 79 8.93 -15.82 3.68
C TYR A 79 9.88 -15.40 2.53
N GLU A 80 11.06 -16.02 2.43
CA GLU A 80 12.07 -15.66 1.41
C GLU A 80 11.68 -16.05 -0.03
N ARG A 81 10.56 -16.78 -0.23
CA ARG A 81 10.16 -17.27 -1.56
C ARG A 81 9.28 -16.30 -2.35
N ALA A 82 8.71 -15.28 -1.72
CA ALA A 82 7.86 -14.31 -2.40
C ALA A 82 8.71 -13.24 -3.09
N THR A 83 9.16 -13.55 -4.30
CA THR A 83 10.11 -12.72 -5.06
C THR A 83 9.45 -11.57 -5.80
N THR A 84 8.16 -11.70 -6.12
CA THR A 84 7.38 -10.70 -6.85
C THR A 84 6.34 -10.02 -5.94
N LEU A 85 5.92 -8.80 -6.31
CA LEU A 85 4.83 -8.08 -5.63
C LEU A 85 3.54 -8.90 -5.65
N ARG A 86 3.23 -9.54 -6.78
CA ARG A 86 2.04 -10.38 -6.94
C ARG A 86 2.01 -11.55 -5.96
N GLU A 87 3.11 -12.31 -5.84
CA GLU A 87 3.21 -13.42 -4.88
C GLU A 87 3.03 -12.95 -3.44
N ARG A 88 3.54 -11.76 -3.11
CA ARG A 88 3.36 -11.17 -1.77
C ARG A 88 1.90 -10.80 -1.52
N ILE A 89 1.22 -10.18 -2.48
CA ILE A 89 -0.22 -9.86 -2.39
C ILE A 89 -1.05 -11.12 -2.17
N GLU A 90 -0.82 -12.17 -2.96
CA GLU A 90 -1.55 -13.44 -2.83
C GLU A 90 -1.35 -14.13 -1.46
N ARG A 91 -0.12 -14.08 -0.94
CA ARG A 91 0.20 -14.59 0.40
C ARG A 91 -0.43 -13.73 1.50
N GLY A 92 -0.39 -12.41 1.39
CA GLY A 92 -1.04 -11.49 2.33
C GLY A 92 -2.54 -11.73 2.44
N ASN A 93 -3.21 -11.96 1.31
CA ASN A 93 -4.62 -12.37 1.28
C ASN A 93 -4.85 -13.75 1.93
N THR A 94 -3.97 -14.72 1.69
CA THR A 94 -4.07 -16.05 2.33
C THR A 94 -3.88 -15.97 3.85
N ALA A 95 -3.06 -15.02 4.30
CA ALA A 95 -2.81 -14.74 5.71
C ALA A 95 -3.83 -13.79 6.35
N ASP A 96 -4.88 -13.39 5.62
CA ASP A 96 -5.97 -12.51 6.09
C ASP A 96 -5.48 -11.13 6.60
N LEU A 97 -4.44 -10.57 5.97
CA LEU A 97 -3.87 -9.28 6.38
C LEU A 97 -4.73 -8.07 6.00
N TYR A 98 -5.66 -8.23 5.06
CA TYR A 98 -6.60 -7.22 4.58
C TYR A 98 -7.81 -7.86 3.91
N GLY A 99 -8.86 -7.07 3.70
CA GLY A 99 -10.09 -7.50 3.04
C GLY A 99 -9.94 -7.75 1.53
N LEU A 100 -10.94 -8.45 0.98
CA LEU A 100 -10.99 -8.84 -0.43
C LEU A 100 -10.91 -7.65 -1.41
N ASP A 101 -11.48 -6.50 -1.05
CA ASP A 101 -11.47 -5.31 -1.93
C ASP A 101 -10.06 -4.73 -2.09
N ILE A 102 -9.28 -4.66 -1.00
CA ILE A 102 -7.87 -4.22 -1.03
C ILE A 102 -7.04 -5.21 -1.85
N TYR A 103 -7.23 -6.51 -1.64
CA TYR A 103 -6.59 -7.55 -2.45
C TYR A 103 -6.84 -7.37 -3.95
N GLN A 104 -8.10 -7.18 -4.34
CA GLN A 104 -8.47 -7.01 -5.74
C GLN A 104 -7.87 -5.75 -6.35
N ALA A 105 -7.87 -4.64 -5.61
CA ALA A 105 -7.30 -3.39 -6.08
C ALA A 105 -5.77 -3.48 -6.22
N LEU A 106 -5.07 -4.10 -5.26
CA LEU A 106 -3.62 -4.35 -5.33
C LEU A 106 -3.23 -5.19 -6.54
N LEU A 107 -3.97 -6.27 -6.81
CA LEU A 107 -3.75 -7.07 -8.02
C LEU A 107 -4.01 -6.27 -9.29
N GLY A 108 -5.05 -5.44 -9.31
CA GLY A 108 -5.39 -4.58 -10.44
C GLY A 108 -4.26 -3.59 -10.77
N VAL A 109 -3.71 -2.93 -9.76
CA VAL A 109 -2.55 -2.04 -9.93
C VAL A 109 -1.34 -2.83 -10.45
N ALA A 110 -1.00 -3.96 -9.82
CA ALA A 110 0.17 -4.75 -10.21
C ALA A 110 0.07 -5.27 -11.66
N ASP A 111 -1.10 -5.77 -12.07
CA ASP A 111 -1.37 -6.29 -13.40
C ASP A 111 -1.30 -5.19 -14.47
N ALA A 112 -1.88 -4.02 -14.19
CA ALA A 112 -1.86 -2.88 -15.10
C ALA A 112 -0.43 -2.32 -15.29
N VAL A 113 0.35 -2.25 -14.22
CA VAL A 113 1.76 -1.80 -14.30
C VAL A 113 2.63 -2.81 -15.06
N GLU A 114 2.42 -4.11 -14.87
CA GLU A 114 3.22 -5.16 -15.54
C GLU A 114 2.88 -5.29 -17.04
N THR A 115 1.61 -5.17 -17.40
CA THR A 115 1.12 -5.44 -18.77
C THR A 115 1.36 -4.30 -19.74
N ASP A 116 1.31 -3.05 -19.27
CA ASP A 116 1.34 -1.86 -20.13
C ASP A 116 2.69 -1.10 -20.08
N ALA A 117 3.70 -1.63 -19.41
CA ALA A 117 5.06 -1.05 -19.35
C ALA A 117 5.78 -0.95 -20.72
N GLU A 118 5.20 -1.52 -21.79
CA GLU A 118 5.72 -1.42 -23.17
C GLU A 118 5.20 -0.20 -23.95
N ALA A 119 4.25 0.56 -23.40
CA ALA A 119 3.72 1.76 -24.04
C ALA A 119 4.29 3.01 -23.36
N ASP A 120 5.06 3.81 -24.11
CA ASP A 120 5.43 5.24 -23.93
C ASP A 120 5.30 5.75 -22.47
N ASP A 121 6.41 6.12 -21.79
CA ASP A 121 6.65 6.55 -20.37
C ASP A 121 5.50 7.10 -19.45
N ALA A 122 4.28 7.28 -19.94
CA ALA A 122 3.04 7.49 -19.25
C ALA A 122 2.55 6.25 -18.47
N VAL A 123 1.94 6.52 -17.32
CA VAL A 123 1.21 5.52 -16.55
C VAL A 123 -0.01 5.04 -17.34
N PRO A 124 -0.28 3.72 -17.38
CA PRO A 124 -1.48 3.19 -18.01
C PRO A 124 -2.75 3.72 -17.32
N GLU A 125 -3.75 4.15 -18.09
CA GLU A 125 -5.03 4.65 -17.55
C GLU A 125 -5.66 3.65 -16.57
N ARG A 126 -5.58 2.35 -16.89
CA ARG A 126 -6.04 1.26 -16.04
C ARG A 126 -5.28 1.18 -14.71
N ALA A 127 -4.00 1.52 -14.67
CA ALA A 127 -3.23 1.55 -13.44
C ALA A 127 -3.69 2.71 -12.53
N VAL A 128 -4.02 3.86 -13.13
CA VAL A 128 -4.61 5.00 -12.41
C VAL A 128 -5.97 4.62 -11.82
N GLU A 129 -6.87 4.02 -12.61
CA GLU A 129 -8.20 3.58 -12.13
C GLU A 129 -8.13 2.64 -10.92
N TRP A 130 -7.22 1.65 -10.97
CA TRP A 130 -7.05 0.72 -9.85
C TRP A 130 -6.39 1.37 -8.64
N ALA A 131 -5.48 2.31 -8.87
CA ALA A 131 -4.79 3.00 -7.79
C ALA A 131 -5.70 4.01 -7.10
N ASP A 132 -6.57 4.70 -7.84
CA ASP A 132 -7.63 5.56 -7.29
C ASP A 132 -8.54 4.75 -6.35
N ARG A 133 -9.04 3.60 -6.83
CA ARG A 133 -9.81 2.67 -6.00
C ARG A 133 -9.03 2.19 -4.77
N LEU A 134 -7.75 1.84 -4.92
CA LEU A 134 -6.93 1.40 -3.79
C LEU A 134 -6.71 2.53 -2.79
N SER A 135 -6.61 3.78 -3.26
CA SER A 135 -6.46 4.97 -2.42
C SER A 135 -7.73 5.22 -1.58
N ASP A 136 -8.91 5.10 -2.17
CA ASP A 136 -10.19 5.15 -1.45
C ASP A 136 -10.28 4.07 -0.37
N LEU A 137 -9.93 2.83 -0.70
CA LEU A 137 -9.90 1.73 0.27
C LEU A 137 -8.85 1.96 1.37
N THR A 138 -7.74 2.63 1.05
CA THR A 138 -6.72 2.99 2.04
C THR A 138 -7.24 4.12 2.96
N THR A 139 -8.06 5.03 2.46
CA THR A 139 -8.77 6.05 3.26
C THR A 139 -9.77 5.40 4.23
N ASP A 140 -10.53 4.41 3.76
CA ASP A 140 -11.44 3.63 4.60
C ASP A 140 -10.66 2.85 5.68
N PHE A 141 -9.50 2.28 5.31
CA PHE A 141 -8.60 1.61 6.24
C PHE A 141 -8.07 2.58 7.31
N VAL A 142 -7.63 3.79 6.94
CA VAL A 142 -7.21 4.82 7.90
C VAL A 142 -8.36 5.22 8.82
N SER A 143 -9.57 5.37 8.29
CA SER A 143 -10.75 5.68 9.09
C SER A 143 -11.03 4.57 10.11
N HIS A 144 -10.87 3.30 9.69
CA HIS A 144 -10.95 2.16 10.59
C HIS A 144 -9.87 2.18 11.68
N LEU A 145 -8.62 2.56 11.36
CA LEU A 145 -7.57 2.72 12.38
C LEU A 145 -7.95 3.79 13.40
N LYS A 146 -8.50 4.93 12.94
CA LYS A 146 -8.97 6.03 13.79
C LYS A 146 -10.11 5.61 14.73
N ASP A 147 -10.94 4.65 14.35
CA ASP A 147 -12.01 4.15 15.21
C ASP A 147 -11.51 3.29 16.40
N HIS A 148 -10.26 2.82 16.36
CA HIS A 148 -9.65 2.01 17.43
C HIS A 148 -8.83 2.79 18.45
N ILE A 149 -8.50 4.06 18.16
CA ILE A 149 -7.68 4.95 19.00
C ILE A 149 -8.55 6.00 19.73
#